data_AF-A0A1Y2LJZ6-F1
#
_entry.id   AF-A0A1Y2LJZ6-F1
#
_cell.length_a   1.000
_cell.length_b   1.000
_cell.length_c   1.000
_cell.angle_alpha   90.00
_cell.angle_beta   90.00
_cell.angle_gamma   90.00
#
_symmetry.space_group_name_H-M   'P 1'
#
loop_
_entity.id
_entity.type
_entity.pdbx_description
1 polymer ?
#
loop_
_entity_poly.entity_id
_entity_poly.type
_entity_poly.pdbx_seq_one_letter_code
_entity_poly.pdbx_strand_id
1 'polypeptide(L)'
;MKLLLFILPVAVSLSWGGVQPRAQFRMAVDSSVVPDRYLVSLKIGHTLSEHWETIGQDLSKDGEDFRYMETINVYSVTLRDEYIVHNTIRTDPQVEDVEMDYYISFPEFESEEYYAIDHPNSTV
;
A
#
# COMPACT_ATOMS: atom_id res chain seq x y z
N MET A 1 -26.42 -39.53 -38.30
CA MET A 1 -25.72 -38.95 -37.13
C MET A 1 -25.61 -37.45 -37.34
N LYS A 2 -26.24 -36.63 -36.48
CA LYS A 2 -26.14 -35.16 -36.50
C LYS A 2 -24.97 -34.76 -35.60
N LEU A 3 -23.94 -34.15 -36.16
CA LEU A 3 -22.80 -33.60 -35.43
C LEU A 3 -23.18 -32.19 -34.97
N LEU A 4 -23.39 -31.98 -33.67
CA LEU A 4 -23.58 -30.66 -33.08
C LEU A 4 -22.20 -30.01 -32.88
N LEU A 5 -21.92 -28.94 -33.63
CA LEU A 5 -20.83 -28.01 -33.31
C LEU A 5 -21.27 -27.12 -32.14
N PHE A 6 -20.65 -27.29 -30.98
CA PHE A 6 -20.68 -26.31 -29.91
C PHE A 6 -19.64 -25.22 -30.22
N ILE A 7 -20.12 -24.06 -30.68
CA ILE A 7 -19.31 -22.85 -30.74
C ILE A 7 -19.39 -22.22 -29.36
N LEU A 8 -18.36 -22.43 -28.53
CA LEU A 8 -18.19 -21.66 -27.29
C LEU A 8 -17.86 -20.22 -27.68
N PRO A 9 -18.58 -19.20 -27.18
CA PRO A 9 -18.15 -17.83 -27.33
C PRO A 9 -16.90 -17.65 -26.46
N VAL A 10 -15.73 -17.64 -27.09
CA VAL A 10 -14.52 -17.10 -26.46
C VAL A 10 -14.79 -15.61 -26.28
N ALA A 11 -15.12 -15.21 -25.06
CA ALA A 11 -15.17 -13.81 -24.68
C ALA A 11 -13.74 -13.27 -24.74
N VAL A 12 -13.34 -12.77 -25.90
CA VAL A 12 -12.15 -11.94 -26.02
C VAL A 12 -12.53 -10.59 -25.40
N SER A 13 -12.17 -10.40 -24.13
CA SER A 13 -12.20 -9.08 -23.53
C SER A 13 -11.21 -8.20 -24.29
N LEU A 14 -11.71 -7.36 -25.19
CA LEU A 14 -10.94 -6.26 -25.76
C LEU A 14 -10.64 -5.27 -24.63
N SER A 15 -9.53 -5.44 -23.92
CA SER A 15 -8.99 -4.37 -23.10
C SER A 15 -8.50 -3.28 -24.04
N TRP A 16 -9.25 -2.19 -24.12
CA TRP A 16 -8.84 -0.99 -24.83
C TRP A 16 -7.47 -0.56 -24.29
N GLY A 17 -6.47 -0.47 -25.17
CA GLY A 17 -5.10 -0.07 -24.87
C GLY A 17 -4.97 1.41 -24.50
N GLY A 18 -5.75 1.86 -23.52
CA GLY A 18 -5.44 3.07 -22.78
C GLY A 18 -4.24 2.77 -21.89
N VAL A 19 -3.21 3.61 -21.95
CA VAL A 19 -2.14 3.61 -20.95
C VAL A 19 -2.82 3.84 -19.60
N GLN A 20 -2.95 2.78 -18.79
CA GLN A 20 -3.45 2.95 -17.44
C GLN A 20 -2.44 3.84 -16.70
N PRO A 21 -2.89 4.95 -16.09
CA PRO A 21 -1.99 5.81 -15.33
C PRO A 21 -1.42 4.99 -14.18
N ARG A 22 -0.09 5.01 -14.05
CA ARG A 22 0.60 4.37 -12.92
C ARG A 22 0.14 4.99 -11.61
N ALA A 23 0.05 4.19 -10.55
CA ALA A 23 -0.25 4.68 -9.22
C ALA A 23 0.71 5.82 -8.82
N GLN A 24 0.19 6.76 -8.03
CA GLN A 24 0.97 7.90 -7.55
C GLN A 24 2.10 7.39 -6.65
N PHE A 25 3.27 8.04 -6.74
CA PHE A 25 4.39 7.78 -5.84
C PHE A 25 4.65 8.99 -4.98
N ARG A 26 4.76 8.79 -3.67
CA ARG A 26 4.99 9.83 -2.67
C ARG A 26 6.25 9.52 -1.86
N MET A 27 6.96 10.57 -1.49
CA MET A 27 8.15 10.53 -0.65
C MET A 27 8.06 11.71 0.31
N ALA A 28 8.35 11.47 1.60
CA ALA A 28 8.49 12.56 2.55
C ALA A 28 9.65 13.48 2.11
N VAL A 29 9.46 14.80 2.27
CA VAL A 29 10.42 15.82 1.78
C VAL A 29 11.62 15.99 2.74
N ASP A 30 11.62 15.29 3.88
CA ASP A 30 12.60 15.44 4.94
C ASP A 30 13.50 14.20 5.12
N SER A 31 14.48 14.31 6.02
CA SER A 31 15.44 13.24 6.33
C SER A 31 14.85 12.08 7.15
N SER A 32 13.53 11.99 7.32
CA SER A 32 12.89 10.94 8.12
C SER A 32 12.51 9.69 7.32
N VAL A 33 12.74 9.69 6.00
CA VAL A 33 12.47 8.56 5.11
C VAL A 33 13.22 7.30 5.57
N VAL A 34 12.51 6.18 5.60
CA VAL A 34 13.06 4.84 5.77
C VAL A 34 13.48 4.31 4.40
N PRO A 35 14.78 4.15 4.12
CA PRO A 35 15.24 3.68 2.81
C PRO A 35 14.62 2.33 2.43
N ASP A 36 14.32 2.16 1.14
CA ASP A 36 13.82 0.93 0.52
C ASP A 36 12.50 0.39 1.08
N ARG A 37 11.87 1.09 2.04
CA ARG A 37 10.61 0.65 2.65
C ARG A 37 9.45 1.42 2.06
N TYR A 38 8.46 0.68 1.59
CA TYR A 38 7.31 1.24 0.89
C TYR A 38 6.01 0.82 1.56
N LEU A 39 5.07 1.75 1.62
CA LEU A 39 3.67 1.55 1.91
C LEU A 39 2.92 1.53 0.58
N VAL A 40 2.11 0.50 0.37
CA VAL A 40 1.32 0.33 -0.85
C VAL A 40 -0.14 0.21 -0.46
N SER A 41 -0.94 1.16 -0.92
CA SER A 41 -2.38 1.17 -0.69
C SER A 41 -3.09 0.52 -1.86
N LEU A 42 -3.93 -0.48 -1.58
CA LEU A 42 -4.80 -1.09 -2.57
C LEU A 42 -6.18 -0.43 -2.53
N LYS A 43 -6.77 -0.24 -3.71
CA LYS A 43 -8.14 0.29 -3.85
C LYS A 43 -9.12 -0.55 -3.04
N ILE A 44 -10.15 0.10 -2.50
CA ILE A 44 -11.21 -0.56 -1.72
C ILE A 44 -11.84 -1.71 -2.53
N GLY A 45 -11.94 -2.88 -1.90
CA GLY A 45 -12.54 -4.08 -2.49
C GLY A 45 -11.57 -4.98 -3.25
N HIS A 46 -10.30 -4.56 -3.40
CA HIS A 46 -9.23 -5.39 -3.97
C HIS A 46 -8.40 -6.07 -2.90
N THR A 47 -7.97 -7.29 -3.19
CA THR A 47 -7.24 -8.16 -2.26
C THR A 47 -5.77 -8.28 -2.61
N LEU A 48 -4.94 -8.65 -1.63
CA LEU A 48 -3.53 -8.98 -1.87
C LEU A 48 -3.38 -10.12 -2.90
N SER A 49 -4.28 -11.11 -2.90
CA SER A 49 -4.20 -12.23 -3.84
C SER A 49 -4.33 -11.76 -5.30
N GLU A 50 -5.31 -10.91 -5.59
CA GLU A 50 -5.50 -10.33 -6.93
C GLU A 50 -4.33 -9.44 -7.33
N HIS A 51 -3.76 -8.71 -6.37
CA HIS A 51 -2.55 -7.92 -6.57
C HIS A 51 -1.36 -8.82 -6.96
N TRP A 52 -1.09 -9.89 -6.20
CA TRP A 52 0.00 -10.85 -6.49
C TRP A 52 -0.16 -11.53 -7.84
N GLU A 53 -1.38 -11.92 -8.20
CA GLU A 53 -1.68 -12.48 -9.53
C GLU A 53 -1.39 -11.46 -10.64
N THR A 54 -1.72 -10.19 -10.41
CA THR A 54 -1.50 -9.11 -11.40
C THR A 54 -0.02 -8.82 -11.60
N ILE A 55 0.74 -8.74 -10.52
CA ILE A 55 2.18 -8.42 -10.59
C ILE A 55 3.07 -9.65 -10.85
N GLY A 56 2.50 -10.86 -10.77
CA GLY A 56 3.19 -12.13 -10.99
C GLY A 56 4.14 -12.54 -9.86
N GLN A 57 4.03 -11.92 -8.68
CA GLN A 57 4.92 -12.13 -7.55
C GLN A 57 4.16 -11.96 -6.22
N ASP A 58 4.45 -12.81 -5.24
CA ASP A 58 3.90 -12.73 -3.89
C ASP A 58 4.93 -12.09 -2.94
N LEU A 59 4.82 -10.77 -2.75
CA LEU A 59 5.76 -10.02 -1.91
C LEU A 59 5.63 -10.33 -0.43
N SER A 60 4.59 -11.07 0.01
CA SER A 60 4.51 -11.56 1.39
C SER A 60 5.49 -12.70 1.68
N LYS A 61 6.00 -13.35 0.63
CA LYS A 61 7.00 -14.42 0.70
C LYS A 61 8.40 -13.94 0.33
N ASP A 62 8.47 -13.05 -0.65
CA ASP A 62 9.74 -12.61 -1.24
C ASP A 62 10.26 -11.29 -0.64
N GLY A 63 9.38 -10.49 -0.03
CA GLY A 63 9.71 -9.18 0.52
C GLY A 63 10.23 -9.24 1.95
N GLU A 64 11.24 -8.43 2.26
CA GLU A 64 11.74 -8.25 3.62
C GLU A 64 10.73 -7.40 4.44
N ASP A 65 10.56 -7.71 5.73
CA ASP A 65 9.70 -6.98 6.67
C ASP A 65 8.25 -6.73 6.22
N PHE A 66 7.68 -7.66 5.45
CA PHE A 66 6.30 -7.58 5.00
C PHE A 66 5.32 -7.47 6.17
N ARG A 67 4.41 -6.50 6.10
CA ARG A 67 3.27 -6.37 7.03
C ARG A 67 2.03 -5.90 6.29
N TYR A 68 0.90 -6.51 6.58
CA TYR A 68 -0.39 -6.08 6.05
C TYR A 68 -1.26 -5.45 7.13
N MET A 69 -1.80 -4.28 6.84
CA MET A 69 -2.71 -3.51 7.68
C MET A 69 -4.11 -3.59 7.06
N GLU A 70 -4.79 -4.71 7.33
CA GLU A 70 -6.08 -5.06 6.73
C GLU A 70 -7.13 -3.95 6.85
N THR A 71 -7.20 -3.29 8.01
CA THR A 71 -8.18 -2.22 8.29
C THR A 71 -8.15 -1.06 7.29
N ILE A 72 -6.99 -0.78 6.71
CA ILE A 72 -6.79 0.34 5.77
C ILE A 72 -6.37 -0.14 4.37
N ASN A 73 -6.35 -1.45 4.13
CA ASN A 73 -5.92 -2.08 2.88
C ASN A 73 -4.53 -1.63 2.39
N VAL A 74 -3.58 -1.49 3.33
CA VAL A 74 -2.18 -1.11 3.05
C VAL A 74 -1.25 -2.24 3.44
N TYR A 75 -0.23 -2.52 2.64
CA TYR A 75 0.91 -3.32 3.09
C TYR A 75 2.20 -2.51 3.09
N SER A 76 3.10 -2.84 4.02
CA SER A 76 4.48 -2.36 4.03
C SER A 76 5.43 -3.46 3.59
N VAL A 77 6.45 -3.13 2.80
CA VAL A 77 7.49 -4.07 2.38
C VAL A 77 8.81 -3.35 2.15
N THR A 78 9.93 -4.01 2.42
CA THR A 78 11.27 -3.54 2.08
C THR A 78 11.69 -4.15 0.74
N LEU A 79 12.01 -3.30 -0.24
CA LEU A 79 12.40 -3.65 -1.61
C LEU A 79 13.65 -2.87 -2.03
N ARG A 80 14.79 -3.55 -2.17
CA ARG A 80 16.05 -2.93 -2.60
C ARG A 80 16.09 -2.60 -4.10
N ASP A 81 15.19 -3.19 -4.87
CA ASP A 81 15.07 -2.94 -6.30
C ASP A 81 13.87 -2.03 -6.58
N GLU A 82 14.14 -0.73 -6.78
CA GLU A 82 13.14 0.28 -7.12
C GLU A 82 12.41 -0.05 -8.44
N TYR A 83 12.97 -0.89 -9.32
CA TYR A 83 12.28 -1.36 -10.52
C TYR A 83 10.98 -2.07 -10.17
N ILE A 84 10.98 -2.90 -9.13
CA ILE A 84 9.77 -3.61 -8.67
C ILE A 84 8.69 -2.58 -8.28
N VAL A 85 9.07 -1.53 -7.58
CA VAL A 85 8.13 -0.48 -7.17
C VAL A 85 7.56 0.26 -8.37
N HIS A 86 8.41 0.72 -9.28
CA HIS A 86 8.03 1.66 -10.33
C HIS A 86 7.47 1.00 -11.60
N ASN A 87 7.83 -0.25 -11.86
CA ASN A 87 7.51 -0.95 -13.11
C ASN A 87 6.65 -2.20 -12.91
N THR A 88 6.46 -2.64 -11.67
CA THR A 88 5.65 -3.82 -11.34
C THR A 88 4.47 -3.43 -10.44
N ILE A 89 4.72 -2.87 -9.25
CA ILE A 89 3.67 -2.49 -8.29
C ILE A 89 2.83 -1.33 -8.84
N ARG A 90 3.46 -0.21 -9.20
CA ARG A 90 2.75 1.00 -9.65
C ARG A 90 1.99 0.83 -10.96
N THR A 91 2.25 -0.24 -11.71
CA THR A 91 1.53 -0.55 -12.96
C THR A 91 0.27 -1.38 -12.73
N ASP A 92 0.07 -1.91 -11.53
CA ASP A 92 -1.16 -2.62 -11.21
C ASP A 92 -2.34 -1.62 -11.09
N PRO A 93 -3.44 -1.78 -11.86
CA PRO A 93 -4.64 -0.96 -11.75
C PRO A 93 -5.31 -0.98 -10.37
N GLN A 94 -5.04 -1.97 -9.54
CA GLN A 94 -5.63 -2.14 -8.21
C GLN A 94 -4.90 -1.34 -7.15
N VAL A 95 -3.69 -0.86 -7.44
CA VAL A 95 -2.93 0.01 -6.55
C VAL A 95 -3.48 1.43 -6.63
N GLU A 96 -3.78 2.00 -5.47
CA GLU A 96 -4.24 3.38 -5.31
C GLU A 96 -3.06 4.34 -5.23
N ASP A 97 -2.11 4.04 -4.35
CA ASP A 97 -0.87 4.80 -4.21
C ASP A 97 0.29 3.94 -3.68
N VAL A 98 1.48 4.50 -3.83
CA VAL A 98 2.71 4.01 -3.21
C VAL A 98 3.41 5.17 -2.51
N GLU A 99 3.87 4.95 -1.30
CA GLU A 99 4.58 5.94 -0.49
C GLU A 99 5.85 5.31 0.10
N MET A 100 6.96 6.05 0.16
CA MET A 100 8.09 5.62 0.99
C MET A 100 7.76 5.83 2.45
N ASP A 101 8.04 4.81 3.27
CA ASP A 101 7.85 4.86 4.72
C ASP A 101 8.76 5.93 5.33
N TYR A 102 8.35 6.50 6.45
CA TYR A 102 9.07 7.58 7.13
C TYR A 102 8.75 7.60 8.62
N TYR A 103 9.68 8.11 9.43
CA TYR A 103 9.48 8.26 10.86
C TYR A 103 8.67 9.53 11.16
N ILE A 104 7.55 9.38 11.86
CA ILE A 104 6.79 10.51 12.39
C ILE A 104 7.43 10.94 13.70
N SER A 105 7.98 12.16 13.77
CA SER A 105 8.34 12.80 15.02
C SER A 105 7.13 13.57 15.57
N PHE A 106 6.64 13.16 16.73
CA PHE A 106 5.70 13.99 17.48
C PHE A 106 6.50 15.03 18.25
N PRO A 107 6.16 16.32 18.19
CA PRO A 107 6.74 17.30 19.12
C PRO A 107 6.46 16.82 20.54
N GLU A 108 7.49 16.84 21.41
CA GLU A 108 7.30 16.59 22.84
C GLU A 108 6.21 17.54 23.33
N PHE A 109 5.07 16.97 23.75
CA PHE A 109 4.06 17.73 24.47
C PHE A 109 4.67 18.07 25.83
N GLU A 110 5.14 19.31 26.01
CA GLU A 110 5.52 19.83 27.33
C GLU A 110 4.27 19.79 28.23
N SER A 111 4.19 18.77 29.09
CA SER A 111 3.02 18.48 29.92
C SER A 111 2.95 19.34 31.19
N GLU A 112 3.31 20.61 31.14
CA GLU A 112 3.41 21.47 32.33
C GLU A 112 2.05 22.03 32.84
N GLU A 113 0.94 21.88 32.10
CA GLU A 113 -0.33 22.55 32.47
C GLU A 113 -1.49 21.60 32.87
N TYR A 114 -1.24 20.29 33.06
CA TYR A 114 -2.31 19.33 33.42
C TYR A 114 -2.41 19.02 34.93
N TYR A 115 -1.42 19.39 35.75
CA TYR A 115 -1.45 19.13 37.21
C TYR A 115 -2.01 20.27 38.06
N ALA A 116 -2.46 21.38 37.48
CA ALA A 116 -2.92 22.55 38.25
C ALA A 116 -4.43 22.58 38.56
N ILE A 117 -5.24 21.63 38.05
CA ILE A 117 -6.70 21.79 38.05
C ILE A 117 -7.43 21.04 39.19
N ASP A 118 -6.81 20.08 39.90
CA ASP A 118 -7.60 19.18 40.78
C ASP A 118 -7.23 19.11 42.27
N HIS A 119 -6.35 19.97 42.81
CA HIS A 119 -6.04 19.96 44.25
C HIS A 119 -6.15 21.34 44.94
N PRO A 120 -7.35 21.91 45.13
CA PRO A 120 -7.56 23.00 46.07
C PRO A 120 -7.77 22.45 47.49
N ASN A 121 -6.69 21.95 48.12
CA ASN A 121 -6.44 21.96 49.57
C ASN A 121 -5.46 20.85 49.96
N SER A 122 -4.23 21.24 50.26
CA SER A 122 -3.52 20.60 51.37
C SER A 122 -2.86 21.72 52.18
N THR A 123 -3.63 22.22 53.12
CA THR A 123 -3.19 23.13 54.18
C THR A 123 -2.25 22.36 55.10
N VAL A 124 -1.07 22.93 55.37
CA VAL A 124 -0.29 22.65 56.58
C VAL A 124 -0.35 23.89 57.45
#